data_AF-A0A379TG49-F1
#
_entry.id   AF-A0A379TG49-F1
#
_cell.length_a   1.000
_cell.length_b   1.000
_cell.length_c   1.000
_cell.angle_alpha   90.00
_cell.angle_beta   90.00
_cell.angle_gamma   90.00
#
_symmetry.space_group_name_H-M   'P 1'
#
loop_
_entity.id
_entity.type
_entity.pdbx_description
1 polymer ?
#
loop_
_entity_poly.entity_id
_entity_poly.type
_entity_poly.pdbx_seq_one_letter_code
_entity_poly.pdbx_strand_id
1 'polypeptide(L)' 'MDLLALTAGESDASGIGIALYDLNKTLIPLGQKSDVTTLSPGQASAHLQFYARYLADGGVVATGDANASATFILAYE' A
#
# COMPACT_ATOMS: atom_id res chain seq x y z
N MET A 1 -10.29 -8.76 3.36
CA MET A 1 -9.28 -8.21 2.43
C MET A 1 -8.80 -6.92 3.05
N ASP A 2 -7.51 -6.83 3.34
CA ASP A 2 -7.00 -5.71 4.15
C ASP A 2 -6.55 -4.60 3.21
N LEU A 3 -7.36 -3.55 3.14
CA LEU A 3 -7.12 -2.36 2.33
C LEU A 3 -6.71 -1.20 3.24
N LEU A 4 -5.80 -0.35 2.77
CA LEU A 4 -5.47 0.90 3.45
C LEU A 4 -6.68 1.83 3.37
N ALA A 5 -7.18 2.25 4.52
CA ALA A 5 -8.27 3.21 4.61
C ALA A 5 -7.84 4.58 4.09
N LEU A 6 -8.81 5.32 3.55
CA LEU A 6 -8.61 6.73 3.21
C LEU A 6 -8.47 7.57 4.48
N THR A 7 -7.74 8.68 4.37
CA THR A 7 -7.61 9.69 5.43
C THR A 7 -8.91 10.48 5.52
N ALA A 8 -9.66 10.30 6.61
CA ALA A 8 -11.00 10.88 6.79
C ALA A 8 -11.07 12.43 6.73
N GLY A 9 -12.07 12.92 6.00
CA GLY A 9 -12.38 14.31 5.70
C GLY A 9 -13.80 14.46 5.13
N GLU A 10 -14.33 15.68 5.12
CA GLU A 10 -15.74 15.95 4.77
C GLU A 10 -16.09 15.66 3.30
N SER A 11 -15.12 15.68 2.40
CA SER A 11 -15.30 15.52 0.95
C SER A 11 -14.75 14.20 0.41
N ASP A 12 -14.49 13.23 1.28
CA ASP A 12 -13.80 12.00 0.88
C ASP A 12 -14.69 11.02 0.15
N ALA A 13 -14.06 10.22 -0.73
CA ALA A 13 -14.69 9.06 -1.32
C ALA A 13 -15.03 8.02 -0.23
N SER A 14 -16.03 7.18 -0.50
CA SER A 14 -16.39 6.05 0.37
C SER A 14 -16.58 4.78 -0.44
N GLY A 15 -16.58 3.64 0.24
CA GLY A 15 -16.70 2.32 -0.38
C GLY A 15 -15.44 1.84 -1.11
N ILE A 16 -14.31 2.52 -0.90
CA ILE A 16 -13.01 2.17 -1.49
C ILE A 16 -11.89 2.21 -0.46
N GLY A 17 -10.85 1.42 -0.71
CA GLY A 17 -9.56 1.52 -0.03
C GLY A 17 -8.41 1.34 -1.01
N ILE A 18 -7.18 1.49 -0.53
CA ILE A 18 -5.97 1.32 -1.33
C ILE A 18 -5.34 -0.04 -1.03
N ALA A 19 -5.24 -0.91 -2.03
CA ALA A 19 -4.43 -2.13 -1.94
C ALA A 19 -2.98 -1.82 -2.32
N LEU A 20 -2.05 -2.36 -1.53
CA LEU A 20 -0.61 -2.28 -1.77
C LEU A 20 -0.10 -3.64 -2.26
N TYR A 21 0.81 -3.63 -3.22
CA TYR A 21 1.34 -4.84 -3.85
C TYR A 21 2.86 -4.80 -3.96
N ASP A 22 3.47 -5.98 -3.94
CA ASP A 22 4.90 -6.17 -4.20
C ASP A 22 5.25 -6.05 -5.70
N LEU A 23 6.53 -6.23 -6.04
CA LEU A 23 7.04 -6.23 -7.41
C LEU A 23 6.33 -7.26 -8.32
N ASN A 24 5.90 -8.39 -7.75
CA ASN A 24 5.21 -9.47 -8.44
C ASN A 24 3.69 -9.22 -8.57
N LYS A 25 3.20 -8.08 -8.08
CA LYS A 25 1.77 -7.71 -7.99
C LYS A 25 0.98 -8.65 -7.07
N THR A 26 1.66 -9.26 -6.09
CA THR A 26 1.01 -9.97 -4.97
C THR A 26 0.58 -8.95 -3.94
N LEU A 27 -0.63 -9.13 -3.39
CA LEU A 27 -1.16 -8.26 -2.35
C LEU A 27 -0.29 -8.34 -1.09
N ILE A 28 0.11 -7.19 -0.56
CA ILE A 28 0.77 -7.08 0.75
C ILE A 28 -0.31 -6.73 1.78
N PRO A 29 -0.66 -7.64 2.72
CA PRO A 29 -1.57 -7.32 3.81
C PRO A 29 -0.96 -6.24 4.71
N LEU A 30 -1.80 -5.33 5.22
CA LEU A 30 -1.33 -4.24 6.08
C LEU A 30 -0.68 -4.78 7.36
N GLY A 31 0.43 -4.15 7.76
CA GLY A 31 1.19 -4.54 8.96
C GLY A 31 1.97 -5.86 8.82
N GLN A 32 1.93 -6.51 7.65
CA GLN A 32 2.73 -7.71 7.38
C GLN A 32 4.04 -7.37 6.65
N LYS A 33 5.03 -8.25 6.79
CA LYS A 33 6.33 -8.11 6.12
C LYS A 33 6.15 -8.22 4.59
N SER A 34 6.75 -7.29 3.84
CA SER A 34 6.89 -7.41 2.39
C SER A 34 7.98 -8.41 2.00
N ASP A 35 8.09 -8.72 0.71
CA ASP A 35 9.19 -9.55 0.21
C ASP A 35 10.57 -8.99 0.59
N VAL A 36 11.50 -9.92 0.86
CA VAL A 36 12.88 -9.59 1.20
C VAL A 36 13.62 -9.15 -0.05
N THR A 37 14.28 -7.99 0.03
CA THR A 37 15.20 -7.53 -1.01
C THR A 37 16.62 -7.84 -0.60
N THR A 38 17.29 -8.70 -1.37
CA THR A 38 18.70 -9.03 -1.14
C THR A 38 19.60 -7.85 -1.51
N LEU A 39 20.42 -7.40 -0.57
CA LEU A 39 21.44 -6.37 -0.80
C LEU A 39 22.79 -7.03 -1.08
N SER A 40 23.47 -6.61 -2.14
CA SER A 40 24.82 -7.09 -2.47
C SER A 40 25.90 -6.23 -1.79
N PRO A 41 27.05 -6.81 -1.38
CA PRO A 41 28.17 -6.02 -0.88
C PRO A 41 28.61 -4.95 -1.88
N GLY A 42 28.81 -3.71 -1.41
CA GLY A 42 29.19 -2.58 -2.27
C GLY A 42 28.06 -1.98 -3.10
N GLN A 43 26.82 -2.44 -2.92
CA GLN A 43 25.65 -1.86 -3.59
C GLN A 43 25.33 -0.47 -3.02
N ALA A 44 25.53 0.57 -3.84
CA ALA A 44 25.32 1.96 -3.44
C ALA A 44 23.83 2.32 -3.25
N SER A 45 22.93 1.65 -3.96
CA SER A 45 21.48 1.87 -3.86
C SER A 45 20.68 0.61 -4.17
N ALA A 46 19.53 0.47 -3.52
CA ALA A 46 18.55 -0.57 -3.80
C ALA A 46 17.21 0.10 -4.17
N HIS A 47 16.62 -0.34 -5.27
CA HIS A 47 15.31 0.12 -5.68
C HIS A 47 14.24 -0.85 -5.19
N LEU A 48 13.35 -0.37 -4.31
CA LEU A 48 12.20 -1.12 -3.82
C LEU A 48 10.96 -0.66 -4.60
N GLN A 49 10.39 -1.57 -5.40
CA GLN A 49 9.25 -1.26 -6.25
C GLN A 49 7.97 -1.86 -5.68
N PHE A 50 6.94 -1.02 -5.57
CA PHE A 50 5.61 -1.38 -5.08
C PHE A 50 4.55 -0.83 -6.03
N TYR A 51 3.33 -1.38 -5.94
CA TYR A 51 2.18 -0.86 -6.67
C TYR A 51 1.03 -0.56 -5.71
N ALA A 52 0.19 0.41 -6.08
CA ALA A 52 -1.02 0.75 -5.37
C ALA A 52 -2.22 0.79 -6.33
N ARG A 53 -3.40 0.37 -5.85
CA ARG A 53 -4.67 0.45 -6.59
C ARG A 53 -5.83 0.77 -5.65
N TYR A 54 -6.80 1.56 -6.13
CA TYR A 54 -8.11 1.65 -5.49
C TYR A 54 -8.90 0.37 -5.72
N LEU A 55 -9.45 -0.21 -4.65
CA LEU A 55 -10.38 -1.33 -4.70
C LEU A 55 -11.64 -0.99 -3.91
N ALA A 56 -12.78 -1.49 -4.37
CA ALA A 56 -14.01 -1.46 -3.58
C ALA A 56 -13.84 -2.33 -2.33
N ASP A 57 -14.27 -1.82 -1.18
CA ASP A 57 -14.18 -2.50 0.12
C ASP A 57 -15.40 -3.39 0.42
N GLY A 58 -16.39 -3.41 -0.48
CA GLY A 58 -17.68 -4.09 -0.32
C GLY A 58 -18.84 -3.16 0.01
N GLY A 59 -18.57 -1.88 0.29
CA GLY A 59 -19.56 -0.82 0.45
C GLY A 59 -20.04 -0.20 -0.87
N VAL A 60 -20.98 0.74 -0.76
CA VAL A 60 -21.42 1.56 -1.91
C VAL A 60 -20.33 2.58 -2.22
N VAL A 61 -19.80 2.54 -3.44
CA VAL A 61 -18.78 3.49 -3.89
C VAL A 61 -19.41 4.87 -4.10
N ALA A 62 -18.88 5.88 -3.41
CA ALA A 62 -19.25 7.29 -3.62
C ALA A 62 -18.04 8.14 -4.00
N THR A 63 -18.28 9.18 -4.78
CA THR A 63 -17.25 10.10 -5.27
C THR A 63 -16.75 11.03 -4.16
N GLY A 64 -15.46 11.36 -4.21
CA GLY A 64 -14.83 12.33 -3.32
C GLY A 64 -13.31 12.22 -3.43
N ASP A 65 -12.60 12.89 -2.53
CA ASP A 65 -11.14 12.81 -2.43
C ASP A 65 -10.70 11.45 -1.89
N ALA A 66 -9.67 10.86 -2.48
CA ALA A 66 -9.19 9.51 -2.15
C ALA A 66 -7.74 9.53 -1.63
N ASN A 67 -7.49 10.39 -0.64
CA ASN A 67 -6.17 10.53 -0.03
C ASN A 67 -5.94 9.44 1.01
N ALA A 68 -4.71 8.93 1.11
CA ALA A 68 -4.31 8.01 2.18
C ALA A 68 -2.84 8.20 2.54
N SER A 69 -2.44 7.65 3.69
CA SER A 69 -1.05 7.64 4.13
C SER A 69 -0.69 6.30 4.75
N ALA A 70 0.49 5.78 4.41
CA ALA A 70 1.03 4.55 4.96
C ALA A 70 2.46 4.79 5.47
N THR A 71 2.84 4.07 6.52
CA THR A 71 4.21 4.05 7.03
C THR A 71 4.93 2.81 6.50
N PHE A 72 6.07 3.01 5.85
CA PHE A 72 6.94 1.94 5.39
C PHE A 72 8.14 1.79 6.34
N ILE A 73 8.39 0.57 6.82
CA ILE A 73 9.48 0.26 7.76
C ILE A 73 10.53 -0.58 7.04
N LEU A 74 11.78 -0.10 7.03
CA LEU A 74 12.92 -0.88 6.57
C LEU A 74 13.55 -1.58 7.77
N ALA A 75 13.45 -2.90 7.80
CA ALA A 75 14.16 -3.74 8.75
C ALA A 75 15.40 -4.34 8.08
N TYR A 76 16.55 -4.23 8.75
CA TYR A 76 17.81 -4.82 8.33
C TYR A 76 18.12 -6.02 9.22
N GLU A 77 18.66 -7.08 8.61
CA GLU A 77 19.12 -8.30 9.28
C GLU A 77 20.65 -8.38 9.27
#